data_AF-H6L8Z8-F1
#
_entry.id   AF-H6L8Z8-F1
#
_cell.length_a   1.000
_cell.length_b   1.000
_cell.length_c   1.000
_cell.angle_alpha   90.00
_cell.angle_beta   90.00
_cell.angle_gamma   90.00
#
_symmetry.space_group_name_H-M   'P 1'
#
loop_
_entity.id
_entity.type
_entity.pdbx_description
1 polymer ?
#
loop_
_entity_poly.entity_id
_entity_poly.type
_entity_poly.pdbx_seq_one_letter_code
_entity_poly.pdbx_strand_id
1 'polypeptide(L)'
;MNRFLLKLIIFITPILLLMVGLEIALRSLPNDYKTKWKGLEEKEETLENLVLGSSHAFNGIRPALLGDNSYSMAYYSQNLYYDCMIFEKKERKI
;
A
#
# COMPACT_ATOMS: atom_id res chain seq x y z
N MET A 1 24.14 -28.02 -26.63
CA MET A 1 23.36 -26.90 -26.06
C MET A 1 22.75 -27.21 -24.69
N ASN A 2 22.08 -28.35 -24.50
CA ASN A 2 21.29 -28.62 -23.28
C ASN A 2 22.10 -28.60 -21.97
N ARG A 3 23.37 -29.03 -22.00
CA ARG A 3 24.27 -28.96 -20.82
C ARG A 3 24.66 -27.54 -20.43
N PHE A 4 24.78 -26.63 -21.40
CA PHE A 4 25.07 -25.23 -21.14
C PHE A 4 23.86 -24.54 -20.50
N LEU A 5 22.66 -24.78 -21.05
CA LEU A 5 21.40 -24.27 -20.51
C LEU A 5 21.17 -24.77 -19.07
N LEU A 6 21.42 -26.06 -18.80
CA LEU A 6 21.29 -26.61 -17.45
C LEU A 6 22.25 -25.94 -16.45
N LYS A 7 23.51 -25.74 -16.83
CA LYS A 7 24.50 -25.04 -15.99
C LYS A 7 24.10 -23.58 -15.75
N LEU A 8 23.57 -22.91 -16.77
CA LEU A 8 23.09 -21.54 -16.66
C LEU A 8 21.90 -21.42 -15.71
N ILE A 9 20.93 -22.35 -15.80
CA ILE A 9 19.79 -22.40 -14.88
C ILE A 9 20.27 -22.62 -13.46
N ILE A 10 21.14 -23.62 -13.22
CA ILE A 10 21.70 -23.89 -11.88
C ILE A 10 22.43 -22.65 -11.33
N PHE A 11 23.14 -21.90 -12.17
CA PHE A 11 23.83 -20.68 -11.78
C PHE A 11 22.86 -19.53 -11.42
N ILE A 12 21.77 -19.37 -12.15
CA ILE A 12 20.79 -18.29 -11.93
C ILE A 12 19.82 -18.62 -10.77
N THR A 13 19.49 -19.90 -10.57
CA THR A 13 18.56 -20.36 -9.52
C THR A 13 18.84 -19.77 -8.13
N PRO A 14 20.06 -19.78 -7.56
CA PRO A 14 20.29 -19.21 -6.23
C PRO A 14 19.99 -17.70 -6.17
N ILE A 15 20.25 -16.96 -7.25
CA ILE A 15 19.94 -15.53 -7.34
C ILE A 15 18.42 -15.33 -7.35
N LEU A 16 17.69 -16.13 -8.15
CA LEU A 16 16.23 -16.08 -8.19
C LEU A 16 15.61 -16.43 -6.84
N LEU A 17 16.11 -17.47 -6.17
CA LEU A 17 15.65 -17.86 -4.83
C LEU A 17 15.86 -16.73 -3.83
N LEU A 18 17.02 -16.06 -3.89
CA LEU A 18 17.30 -14.90 -3.03
C LEU A 18 16.37 -13.72 -3.34
N MET A 19 16.11 -13.41 -4.61
CA MET A 19 15.17 -12.36 -5.00
C MET A 19 13.74 -12.66 -4.54
N VAL A 20 13.28 -13.90 -4.70
CA VAL A 20 11.96 -14.33 -4.21
C VAL A 20 11.89 -14.24 -2.68
N GLY A 21 12.93 -14.67 -1.98
CA GLY A 21 13.02 -14.56 -0.52
C GLY A 21 12.96 -13.11 -0.05
N LEU A 22 13.70 -12.21 -0.71
CA LEU A 22 13.68 -10.78 -0.42
C LEU A 22 12.31 -10.16 -0.68
N GLU A 23 11.65 -10.48 -1.79
CA GLU A 23 10.31 -9.98 -2.09
C GLU A 23 9.29 -10.42 -1.03
N ILE A 24 9.35 -11.69 -0.60
CA ILE A 24 8.48 -12.21 0.48
C ILE A 24 8.75 -11.46 1.79
N ALA A 25 10.02 -11.26 2.15
CA ALA A 25 10.39 -10.54 3.36
C ALA A 25 9.95 -9.06 3.31
N LEU A 26 10.21 -8.35 2.21
CA LEU A 26 9.78 -6.97 2.03
C LEU A 26 8.26 -6.82 2.06
N ARG A 27 7.53 -7.79 1.49
CA ARG A 27 6.07 -7.83 1.56
C ARG A 27 5.53 -8.16 2.95
N SER A 28 6.28 -8.80 3.83
CA SER A 28 5.80 -9.10 5.19
C SER A 28 5.98 -7.92 6.14
N LEU A 29 6.96 -7.04 5.88
CA LEU A 29 7.17 -5.83 6.68
C LEU A 29 5.92 -4.92 6.68
N PRO A 30 5.66 -4.23 7.80
CA PRO A 30 4.65 -3.17 7.84
C PRO A 30 5.13 -2.03 6.94
N ASN A 31 4.33 -1.70 5.93
CA ASN A 31 4.56 -0.54 5.09
C ASN A 31 3.46 0.50 5.35
N ASP A 32 3.73 1.74 4.98
CA ASP A 32 2.82 2.86 5.29
C ASP A 32 1.42 2.67 4.73
N TYR A 33 1.29 2.02 3.56
CA TYR A 33 -0.03 1.68 3.00
C TYR A 33 -0.80 0.69 3.87
N LYS A 34 -0.16 -0.37 4.36
CA LYS A 34 -0.79 -1.34 5.28
C LYS A 34 -1.15 -0.70 6.60
N THR A 35 -0.25 0.12 7.15
CA THR A 35 -0.47 0.81 8.42
C THR A 35 -1.64 1.79 8.31
N LYS A 36 -1.67 2.59 7.24
CA LYS A 36 -2.79 3.50 6.96
C LYS A 36 -4.10 2.76 6.74
N TRP A 37 -4.07 1.66 5.98
CA TRP A 37 -5.26 0.86 5.72
C TRP A 37 -5.83 0.27 7.01
N LYS A 38 -4.97 -0.28 7.87
CA LYS A 38 -5.38 -0.82 9.17
C LYS A 38 -5.99 0.27 10.06
N GLY A 39 -5.37 1.45 10.15
CA GLY A 39 -5.92 2.57 10.92
C GLY A 39 -7.26 3.08 10.38
N LEU A 40 -7.48 2.98 9.07
CA LEU A 40 -8.77 3.28 8.44
C LEU A 40 -9.83 2.21 8.75
N GLU A 41 -9.46 0.94 8.84
CA GLU A 41 -10.36 -0.15 9.28
C GLU A 41 -10.74 0.00 10.76
N GLU A 42 -9.79 0.39 11.61
CA GLU A 42 -10.04 0.65 13.05
C GLU A 42 -11.05 1.79 13.30
N LYS A 43 -11.21 2.72 12.35
CA LYS A 43 -12.20 3.82 12.41
C LYS A 43 -13.44 3.59 11.56
N GLU A 44 -13.61 2.41 10.94
CA GLU A 44 -14.61 2.20 9.89
C GLU A 44 -16.05 2.51 10.32
N GLU A 45 -16.43 2.20 11.55
CA GLU A 45 -17.80 2.44 12.06
C GLU A 45 -18.09 3.91 12.38
N THR A 46 -17.06 4.70 12.69
CA THR A 46 -17.21 6.11 13.08
C THR A 46 -16.68 7.07 12.03
N LEU A 47 -16.20 6.58 10.88
CA LEU A 47 -15.55 7.40 9.87
C LEU A 47 -16.57 8.35 9.21
N GLU A 48 -16.38 9.65 9.40
CA GLU A 48 -17.18 10.71 8.78
C GLU A 48 -16.46 11.35 7.59
N ASN A 49 -15.16 11.64 7.76
CA ASN A 49 -14.36 12.32 6.74
C ASN A 49 -13.15 11.48 6.34
N LEU A 50 -13.03 11.20 5.04
CA LEU A 50 -11.86 10.53 4.46
C LEU A 50 -11.10 11.49 3.53
N VAL A 51 -9.88 11.82 3.90
CA VAL A 51 -8.99 12.65 3.08
C VAL A 51 -8.19 11.78 2.12
N LEU A 52 -8.35 12.05 0.82
CA LEU A 52 -7.65 11.41 -0.29
C LEU A 52 -6.78 12.42 -1.04
N GLY A 53 -5.91 11.95 -1.92
CA GLY A 53 -5.07 12.79 -2.78
C GLY A 53 -3.57 12.61 -2.59
N SER A 54 -2.83 13.45 -3.31
CA SER A 54 -1.36 13.37 -3.42
C SER A 54 -0.63 13.99 -2.20
N SER A 55 0.66 14.25 -2.37
CA SER A 55 1.51 14.93 -1.38
C SER A 55 0.94 16.29 -0.93
N HIS A 56 0.16 16.97 -1.76
CA HIS A 56 -0.49 18.22 -1.36
C HIS A 56 -1.57 18.00 -0.29
N ALA A 57 -2.41 16.99 -0.44
CA ALA A 57 -3.41 16.65 0.58
C ALA A 57 -2.73 16.05 1.83
N PHE A 58 -1.72 15.20 1.63
CA PHE A 58 -0.93 14.61 2.72
C PHE A 58 -0.29 15.66 3.63
N ASN A 59 0.30 16.72 3.05
CA ASN A 59 0.96 17.78 3.81
C ASN A 59 0.04 18.95 4.17
N GLY A 60 -1.01 19.17 3.39
CA GLY A 60 -1.88 20.36 3.49
C GLY A 60 -3.12 20.16 4.35
N ILE A 61 -3.57 18.93 4.57
CA ILE A 61 -4.81 18.64 5.31
C ILE A 61 -4.48 17.79 6.54
N ARG A 62 -4.80 18.33 7.72
CA ARG A 62 -4.69 17.61 8.99
C ARG A 62 -6.07 17.05 9.38
N PRO A 63 -6.30 15.72 9.35
CA PRO A 63 -7.60 15.13 9.66
C PRO A 63 -8.13 15.50 11.04
N ALA A 64 -7.25 15.64 12.04
CA ALA A 64 -7.63 16.03 13.39
C ALA A 64 -8.35 17.39 13.47
N LEU A 65 -8.18 18.27 12.47
CA LEU A 65 -8.88 19.55 12.40
C LEU A 65 -10.28 19.43 11.78
N LEU A 66 -10.60 18.30 11.15
CA LEU A 66 -11.92 18.00 10.57
C LEU A 66 -12.83 17.25 11.57
N GLY A 67 -12.31 16.90 12.76
CA GLY A 67 -13.01 16.15 13.81
C GLY A 67 -12.39 14.77 14.07
N ASP A 68 -12.70 14.19 15.24
CA ASP A 68 -12.11 12.93 15.72
C ASP A 68 -12.40 11.72 14.80
N ASN A 69 -13.52 11.81 14.08
CA ASN A 69 -14.03 10.84 13.11
C ASN A 69 -13.44 11.01 11.70
N SER A 70 -12.30 11.70 11.60
CA SER A 70 -11.61 11.95 10.33
C SER A 70 -10.34 11.10 10.19
N TYR A 71 -10.05 10.67 8.96
CA TYR A 71 -8.83 9.91 8.62
C TYR A 71 -8.25 10.33 7.27
N SER A 72 -6.93 10.15 7.07
CA SER A 72 -6.26 10.47 5.81
C SER A 72 -5.56 9.27 5.19
N MET A 73 -6.05 8.91 4.00
CA MET A 73 -5.42 7.97 3.08
C MET A 73 -4.62 8.69 1.97
N ALA A 74 -4.52 10.02 2.00
CA ALA A 74 -3.64 10.76 1.10
C ALA A 74 -2.19 10.31 1.26
N TYR A 75 -1.41 10.33 0.18
CA TYR A 75 -0.03 9.86 0.20
C TYR A 75 0.85 10.53 -0.86
N TYR A 76 2.17 10.43 -0.69
CA TYR A 76 3.14 11.01 -1.62
C TYR A 76 2.93 10.47 -3.04
N SER A 77 2.84 11.39 -4.00
CA SER A 77 2.68 11.06 -5.43
C SER A 77 1.46 10.17 -5.74
N GLN A 78 0.50 10.07 -4.82
CA GLN A 78 -0.74 9.34 -5.04
C GLN A 78 -1.52 10.01 -6.18
N ASN A 79 -1.95 9.20 -7.14
CA ASN A 79 -2.73 9.66 -8.27
C ASN A 79 -4.21 9.35 -8.05
N LEU A 80 -5.05 9.95 -8.90
CA LEU A 80 -6.50 9.81 -8.84
C LEU A 80 -6.96 8.35 -8.99
N TYR A 81 -6.22 7.52 -9.74
CA TYR A 81 -6.54 6.11 -9.91
C TYR A 81 -6.55 5.37 -8.55
N TYR A 82 -5.52 5.58 -7.73
CA TYR A 82 -5.47 4.97 -6.39
C TYR A 82 -6.50 5.57 -5.44
N ASP A 83 -6.77 6.88 -5.52
CA ASP A 83 -7.84 7.51 -4.75
C ASP A 83 -9.19 6.85 -5.03
N CYS A 84 -9.54 6.66 -6.31
CA CYS A 84 -10.76 5.96 -6.72
C CYS A 84 -10.78 4.51 -6.21
N MET A 85 -9.68 3.77 -6.34
CA MET A 85 -9.59 2.39 -5.85
C MET A 85 -9.81 2.29 -4.33
N ILE A 86 -9.25 3.23 -3.56
CA ILE A 86 -9.45 3.30 -2.10
C ILE A 86 -10.92 3.60 -1.79
N PHE A 87 -11.49 4.60 -2.46
CA PHE A 87 -12.88 5.02 -2.28
C PHE A 87 -13.86 3.89 -2.59
N GLU A 88 -13.78 3.27 -3.76
CA GLU A 88 -14.66 2.16 -4.15
C GLU A 88 -14.51 0.93 -3.24
N LYS A 89 -13.30 0.66 -2.76
CA LYS A 89 -13.07 -0.45 -1.83
C LYS A 89 -13.73 -0.18 -0.48
N LYS A 90 -13.87 1.08 -0.08
CA LYS A 90 -14.61 1.48 1.11
C LYS A 90 -16.11 1.47 0.90
N GLU A 91 -16.61 2.02 -0.21
CA GLU A 91 -18.05 1.97 -0.50
C GLU A 91 -18.58 0.55 -0.60
N ARG A 92 -17.83 -0.38 -1.21
CA ARG A 92 -18.24 -1.81 -1.30
C ARG A 92 -18.31 -2.55 0.04
N LYS A 93 -17.76 -1.98 1.12
CA LYS A 93 -17.77 -2.56 2.47
C LYS A 93 -18.90 -2.01 3.36
N ILE A 94 -19.58 -0.95 2.93
CA ILE A 94 -20.76 -0.36 3.58
C ILE A 94 -22.03 -0.96 2.95
#